data_AF-L5KSK6-F1
#
_entry.id   AF-L5KSK6-F1
#
_cell.length_a   1.000
_cell.length_b   1.000
_cell.length_c   1.000
_cell.angle_alpha   90.00
_cell.angle_beta   90.00
_cell.angle_gamma   90.00
#
_symmetry.space_group_name_H-M   'P 1'
#
loop_
_entity.id
_entity.type
_entity.pdbx_description
1 polymer ?
#
loop_
_entity_poly.entity_id
_entity_poly.type
_entity_poly.pdbx_seq_one_letter_code
_entity_poly.pdbx_strand_id
1 'polypeptide(L)'
;MCFCPPHHSETFSFVLTGEDGSRRFGYCRRLLPGGKGKRLPEVYCIVSRLGCFSLFSKILDEVEKRRGISPALVQPLMRSVMEAPFPALGKTIVVRNFLPGSGTEMDDEDSILPRKLQVALEHILEHRNDLAGDQDEGPPDCKHGPESSPLNEVVSEAFVRFFVETVGHYSLFLAGEREERTLQREAFRKAVSSKSLRRFLEVFMETQMFRGFAQERELRRQDARGLFEVRAQEYLETLPSGEHSGVNRFLKGLGNKMKFLHKK
;
A
#
# COMPACT_ATOMS: atom_id res chain seq x y z
N MET A 1 -31.09 -30.35 -18.36
CA MET A 1 -29.83 -29.63 -18.66
C MET A 1 -29.39 -28.93 -17.38
N CYS A 2 -28.34 -29.39 -16.73
CA CYS A 2 -27.83 -28.75 -15.52
C CYS A 2 -26.92 -27.60 -15.94
N PHE A 3 -27.35 -26.36 -15.68
CA PHE A 3 -26.48 -25.19 -15.71
C PHE A 3 -25.39 -25.37 -14.65
N CYS A 4 -24.14 -25.53 -15.09
CA CYS A 4 -22.98 -25.39 -14.21
C CYS A 4 -22.78 -23.88 -14.00
N PRO A 5 -22.77 -23.36 -12.75
CA PRO A 5 -22.49 -21.95 -12.52
C PRO A 5 -21.05 -21.61 -12.97
N PRO A 6 -20.77 -20.35 -13.33
CA PRO A 6 -19.46 -19.96 -13.85
C PRO A 6 -18.38 -20.23 -12.80
N HIS A 7 -17.23 -20.72 -13.26
CA HIS A 7 -16.04 -20.97 -12.45
C HIS A 7 -15.69 -19.74 -11.60
N HIS A 8 -16.01 -19.76 -10.30
CA HIS A 8 -15.58 -18.71 -9.38
C HIS A 8 -14.16 -19.04 -8.92
N SER A 9 -13.19 -18.34 -9.49
CA SER A 9 -11.84 -18.31 -8.94
C SER A 9 -11.83 -17.47 -7.65
N GLU A 10 -10.99 -17.85 -6.69
CA GLU A 10 -10.91 -17.15 -5.40
C GLU A 10 -9.49 -16.67 -5.16
N THR A 11 -9.37 -15.41 -4.76
CA THR A 11 -8.09 -14.79 -4.40
C THR A 11 -7.99 -14.68 -2.89
N PHE A 12 -6.89 -15.15 -2.32
CA PHE A 12 -6.58 -14.98 -0.90
C PHE A 12 -5.10 -14.76 -0.68
N SER A 13 -4.75 -14.23 0.49
CA SER A 13 -3.35 -14.06 0.89
C SER A 13 -3.11 -14.55 2.31
N PHE A 14 -1.94 -15.10 2.57
CA PHE A 14 -1.49 -15.51 3.89
C PHE A 14 -0.11 -14.93 4.22
N VAL A 15 0.27 -14.96 5.49
CA VAL A 15 1.57 -14.47 5.98
C VAL A 15 2.31 -15.62 6.65
N LEU A 16 3.54 -15.85 6.23
CA LEU A 16 4.50 -16.73 6.91
C LEU A 16 5.42 -15.86 7.76
N THR A 17 5.50 -16.16 9.04
CA THR A 17 6.40 -15.49 9.98
C THR A 17 7.58 -16.40 10.27
N GLY A 18 8.80 -15.91 10.00
CA GLY A 18 10.05 -16.59 10.32
C GLY A 18 10.36 -16.52 11.82
N GLU A 19 11.29 -17.37 12.26
CA GLU A 19 11.79 -17.38 13.63
C GLU A 19 12.46 -16.05 14.05
N ASP A 20 13.05 -15.35 13.07
CA ASP A 20 13.65 -14.02 13.20
C ASP A 20 12.61 -12.89 13.16
N GLY A 21 11.31 -13.22 13.11
CA GLY A 21 10.23 -12.26 12.94
C GLY A 21 10.08 -11.72 11.52
N SER A 22 10.88 -12.19 10.55
CA SER A 22 10.73 -11.80 9.14
C SER A 22 9.40 -12.28 8.59
N ARG A 23 8.81 -11.51 7.66
CA ARG A 23 7.51 -11.82 7.07
C ARG A 23 7.67 -12.16 5.59
N ARG A 24 6.98 -13.21 5.15
CA ARG A 24 6.73 -13.50 3.73
C ARG A 24 5.23 -13.53 3.48
N PHE A 25 4.82 -13.05 2.34
CA PHE A 25 3.43 -12.94 1.92
C PHE A 25 3.18 -13.96 0.82
N GLY A 26 2.24 -14.86 1.05
CA GLY A 26 1.72 -15.79 0.04
C GLY A 26 0.48 -15.19 -0.62
N TYR A 27 0.51 -15.02 -1.92
CA TYR A 27 -0.61 -14.55 -2.74
C TYR A 27 -1.14 -15.72 -3.56
N CYS A 28 -2.42 -16.04 -3.43
CA CYS A 28 -2.99 -17.26 -4.00
C CYS A 28 -4.20 -16.99 -4.90
N ARG A 29 -4.28 -17.75 -5.98
CA ARG A 29 -5.47 -17.92 -6.82
C ARG A 29 -5.90 -19.37 -6.80
N ARG A 30 -7.05 -19.66 -6.20
CA ARG A 30 -7.68 -20.97 -6.18
C ARG A 30 -8.66 -21.08 -7.34
N LEU A 31 -8.55 -22.17 -8.08
CA LEU A 31 -9.31 -22.46 -9.29
C LEU A 31 -9.94 -23.84 -9.15
N LEU A 32 -11.16 -24.01 -9.64
CA LEU A 32 -11.72 -25.32 -9.89
C LEU A 32 -11.58 -25.62 -11.39
N PRO A 33 -10.76 -26.60 -11.80
CA PRO A 33 -10.58 -26.93 -13.22
C PRO A 33 -11.92 -27.26 -13.91
N GLY A 34 -12.01 -27.10 -15.23
CA GLY A 34 -13.21 -27.35 -16.05
C GLY A 34 -13.36 -28.80 -16.57
N GLY A 35 -14.61 -29.29 -16.72
CA GLY A 35 -14.97 -30.69 -17.05
C GLY A 35 -15.93 -31.37 -16.03
N LYS A 36 -16.31 -32.64 -16.25
CA LYS A 36 -17.39 -33.33 -15.52
C LYS A 36 -16.88 -34.11 -14.30
N GLY A 37 -17.66 -34.12 -13.21
CA GLY A 37 -17.41 -34.96 -12.02
C GLY A 37 -16.71 -34.23 -10.86
N LYS A 38 -16.40 -34.98 -9.78
CA LYS A 38 -15.68 -34.47 -8.62
C LYS A 38 -14.24 -34.16 -9.00
N ARG A 39 -13.77 -32.95 -8.69
CA ARG A 39 -12.38 -32.54 -8.89
C ARG A 39 -11.84 -31.77 -7.71
N LEU A 40 -10.52 -31.87 -7.56
CA LEU A 40 -9.78 -31.10 -6.58
C LEU A 40 -9.53 -29.69 -7.11
N PRO A 41 -9.57 -28.67 -6.23
CA PRO A 41 -9.15 -27.32 -6.59
C PRO A 41 -7.64 -27.28 -6.87
N GLU A 42 -7.25 -26.52 -7.88
CA GLU A 42 -5.86 -26.14 -8.16
C GLU A 42 -5.58 -24.78 -7.49
N VAL A 43 -4.37 -24.57 -6.97
CA VAL A 43 -3.97 -23.29 -6.36
C VAL A 43 -2.63 -22.86 -6.93
N TYR A 44 -2.58 -21.65 -7.48
CA TYR A 44 -1.35 -20.98 -7.86
C TYR A 44 -0.96 -19.99 -6.75
N CYS A 45 0.28 -20.07 -6.28
CA CYS A 45 0.76 -19.27 -5.15
C CYS A 45 2.09 -18.59 -5.49
N ILE A 46 2.17 -17.28 -5.22
CA ILE A 46 3.41 -16.50 -5.26
C ILE A 46 3.78 -16.17 -3.81
N VAL A 47 4.96 -16.63 -3.38
CA VAL A 47 5.51 -16.30 -2.05
C VAL A 47 6.59 -15.25 -2.22
N SER A 48 6.40 -14.08 -1.62
CA SER A 48 7.34 -12.96 -1.74
C SER A 48 7.63 -12.32 -0.39
N ARG A 49 8.81 -11.70 -0.25
CA ARG A 49 9.11 -10.80 0.89
C ARG A 49 8.44 -9.42 0.71
N LEU A 50 7.93 -9.13 -0.48
CA LEU A 50 7.36 -7.83 -0.85
C LEU A 50 5.85 -7.84 -0.72
N GLY A 51 5.31 -6.81 -0.06
CA GLY A 51 3.88 -6.61 0.19
C GLY A 51 3.09 -6.07 -1.00
N CYS A 52 3.30 -6.58 -2.22
CA CYS A 52 2.76 -5.98 -3.45
C CYS A 52 1.50 -6.71 -3.96
N PHE A 53 0.41 -6.68 -3.18
CA PHE A 53 -0.83 -7.40 -3.51
C PHE A 53 -1.36 -7.10 -4.92
N SER A 54 -1.38 -5.82 -5.32
CA SER A 54 -1.87 -5.41 -6.64
C SER A 54 -1.07 -6.02 -7.79
N LEU A 55 0.26 -6.04 -7.67
CA LEU A 55 1.15 -6.65 -8.66
C LEU A 55 0.94 -8.16 -8.74
N PHE A 56 0.99 -8.85 -7.60
CA PHE A 56 0.88 -10.31 -7.57
C PHE A 56 -0.51 -10.79 -7.95
N SER A 57 -1.57 -10.04 -7.62
CA SER A 57 -2.93 -10.33 -8.09
C SER A 57 -3.01 -10.23 -9.61
N LYS A 58 -2.44 -9.20 -10.23
CA LYS A 58 -2.40 -9.07 -11.71
C LYS A 58 -1.60 -10.20 -12.36
N ILE A 59 -0.49 -10.61 -11.78
CA ILE A 59 0.27 -11.77 -12.28
C ILE A 59 -0.58 -13.05 -12.19
N LEU A 60 -1.31 -13.25 -11.09
CA LEU A 60 -2.20 -14.39 -10.91
C LEU A 60 -3.41 -14.37 -11.86
N ASP A 61 -3.92 -13.19 -12.23
CA ASP A 61 -4.92 -13.04 -13.30
C ASP A 61 -4.38 -13.56 -14.64
N GLU A 62 -3.13 -13.21 -14.97
CA GLU A 62 -2.46 -13.69 -16.18
C GLU A 62 -2.15 -15.20 -16.16
N VAL A 63 -1.89 -15.76 -14.98
CA VAL A 63 -1.77 -17.21 -14.77
C VAL A 63 -3.10 -17.91 -15.04
N GLU A 64 -4.20 -17.40 -14.48
CA GLU A 64 -5.54 -17.95 -14.68
C GLU A 64 -5.94 -17.95 -16.15
N LYS A 65 -5.73 -16.83 -16.86
CA LYS A 65 -5.99 -16.73 -18.32
C LYS A 65 -5.22 -17.79 -19.10
N ARG A 66 -3.91 -17.94 -18.86
CA ARG A 66 -3.06 -18.93 -19.53
C ARG A 66 -3.47 -20.36 -19.20
N ARG A 67 -3.84 -20.62 -17.95
CA ARG A 67 -4.36 -21.91 -17.49
C ARG A 67 -5.68 -22.29 -18.17
N GLY A 68 -6.52 -21.31 -18.51
CA GLY A 68 -7.74 -21.51 -19.29
C GLY A 68 -7.46 -22.02 -20.71
N ILE A 69 -6.32 -21.62 -21.30
CA ILE A 69 -5.87 -22.07 -22.63
C ILE A 69 -5.17 -23.43 -22.53
N SER A 70 -4.08 -23.51 -21.75
CA SER A 70 -3.33 -24.73 -21.51
C SER A 70 -2.47 -24.59 -20.24
N PRO A 71 -2.49 -25.57 -19.32
CA PRO A 71 -1.64 -25.56 -18.12
C PRO A 71 -0.14 -25.40 -18.43
N ALA A 72 0.31 -25.86 -19.60
CA ALA A 72 1.71 -25.77 -20.03
C ALA A 72 2.20 -24.32 -20.21
N LEU A 73 1.30 -23.36 -20.43
CA LEU A 73 1.63 -21.94 -20.65
C LEU A 73 1.94 -21.17 -19.37
N VAL A 74 1.57 -21.72 -18.20
CA VAL A 74 1.80 -21.06 -16.91
C VAL A 74 3.27 -21.05 -16.53
N GLN A 75 3.97 -22.17 -16.74
CA GLN A 75 5.38 -22.33 -16.37
C GLN A 75 6.30 -21.30 -17.06
N PRO A 76 6.23 -21.10 -18.39
CA PRO A 76 6.99 -20.06 -19.08
C PRO A 76 6.69 -18.64 -18.58
N LEU A 77 5.43 -18.32 -18.28
CA LEU A 77 5.05 -17.01 -17.73
C LEU A 77 5.74 -16.80 -16.38
N MET A 78 5.59 -17.77 -15.47
CA MET A 78 6.16 -17.68 -14.12
C MET A 78 7.68 -17.55 -14.15
N ARG A 79 8.36 -18.27 -15.05
CA ARG A 79 9.80 -18.12 -15.27
C ARG A 79 10.16 -16.68 -15.68
N SER A 80 9.46 -16.13 -16.67
CA SER A 80 9.69 -14.77 -17.15
C SER A 80 9.43 -13.71 -16.08
N VAL A 81 8.41 -13.91 -15.23
CA VAL A 81 8.14 -13.05 -14.07
C VAL A 81 9.27 -13.10 -13.05
N MET A 82 9.84 -14.28 -12.78
CA MET A 82 10.95 -14.44 -11.83
C MET A 82 12.28 -13.90 -12.35
N GLU A 83 12.51 -13.93 -13.66
CA GLU A 83 13.72 -13.42 -14.31
C GLU A 83 13.69 -11.90 -14.51
N ALA A 84 12.49 -11.30 -14.60
CA ALA A 84 12.35 -9.85 -14.75
C ALA A 84 12.80 -9.11 -13.47
N PRO A 85 13.49 -7.96 -13.61
CA PRO A 85 13.85 -7.14 -12.46
C PRO A 85 12.60 -6.65 -11.75
N PHE A 86 12.62 -6.66 -10.41
CA PHE A 86 11.48 -6.15 -9.65
C PHE A 86 11.25 -4.67 -9.97
N PRO A 87 10.02 -4.25 -10.30
CA PRO A 87 9.76 -2.87 -10.67
C PRO A 87 10.05 -1.91 -9.51
N ALA A 88 10.72 -0.79 -9.81
CA ALA A 88 10.74 0.33 -8.88
C ALA A 88 9.31 0.88 -8.68
N LEU A 89 9.07 1.56 -7.56
CA LEU A 89 7.77 2.20 -7.29
C LEU A 89 7.31 3.03 -8.49
N GLY A 90 6.07 2.82 -8.95
CA GLY A 90 5.49 3.51 -10.11
C GLY A 90 5.92 3.01 -11.49
N LYS A 91 6.80 1.99 -11.60
CA LYS A 91 7.21 1.41 -12.89
C LYS A 91 6.46 0.12 -13.21
N THR A 92 6.18 -0.09 -14.50
CA THR A 92 5.51 -1.30 -15.00
C THR A 92 6.51 -2.43 -15.23
N ILE A 93 6.17 -3.64 -14.80
CA ILE A 93 6.91 -4.84 -15.19
C ILE A 93 6.48 -5.28 -16.60
N VAL A 94 7.43 -5.39 -17.53
CA VAL A 94 7.16 -5.89 -18.89
C VAL A 94 7.63 -7.33 -18.95
N VAL A 95 6.68 -8.26 -18.94
CA VAL A 95 6.97 -9.69 -19.04
C VAL A 95 6.69 -10.12 -20.49
N ARG A 96 7.76 -10.28 -21.29
CA ARG A 96 7.65 -10.77 -22.67
C ARG A 96 7.42 -12.28 -22.63
N ASN A 97 6.23 -12.75 -22.98
CA ASN A 97 6.02 -14.18 -23.12
C ASN A 97 4.96 -14.51 -24.19
N PHE A 98 5.40 -15.21 -25.24
CA PHE A 98 4.58 -15.60 -26.39
C PHE A 98 3.53 -16.64 -26.01
N LEU A 99 2.28 -16.43 -26.45
CA LEU A 99 1.23 -17.44 -26.47
C LEU A 99 1.30 -18.18 -27.82
N PRO A 100 1.69 -19.46 -27.88
CA PRO A 100 1.66 -20.21 -29.13
C PRO A 100 0.20 -20.46 -29.53
N GLY A 101 -0.24 -19.78 -30.59
CA GLY A 101 -1.61 -19.85 -31.13
C GLY A 101 -2.21 -18.51 -31.54
N SER A 102 -1.67 -17.38 -31.06
CA SER A 102 -1.96 -16.05 -31.59
C SER A 102 -0.73 -15.57 -32.36
N GLY A 103 -0.70 -15.84 -33.67
CA GLY A 103 0.28 -15.26 -34.59
C GLY A 103 0.01 -13.77 -34.76
N THR A 104 0.36 -12.97 -33.76
CA THR A 104 0.49 -11.52 -33.82
C THR A 104 1.44 -11.12 -32.70
N GLU A 105 2.57 -10.51 -33.06
CA GLU A 105 3.12 -9.44 -32.22
C GLU A 105 1.96 -8.45 -32.04
N MET A 106 1.38 -8.36 -30.84
CA MET A 106 0.47 -7.27 -30.51
C MET A 106 1.35 -6.07 -30.14
N ASP A 107 1.82 -5.40 -31.17
CA ASP A 107 2.05 -3.97 -31.14
C ASP A 107 0.77 -3.32 -31.67
N ASP A 108 -0.15 -3.03 -30.75
CA ASP A 108 -1.43 -2.40 -31.07
C ASP A 108 -1.52 -1.10 -30.26
N GLU A 109 -0.69 -0.12 -30.61
CA GLU A 109 -1.16 1.27 -30.57
C GLU A 109 -2.28 1.40 -31.61
N ASP A 110 -3.39 2.02 -31.20
CA ASP A 110 -4.52 2.45 -32.02
C ASP A 110 -5.39 1.38 -32.69
N SER A 111 -6.31 0.72 -31.97
CA SER A 111 -7.57 0.17 -32.55
C SER A 111 -8.55 -0.38 -31.50
N ILE A 112 -9.17 0.46 -30.68
CA ILE A 112 -10.39 0.05 -29.95
C ILE A 112 -11.44 1.16 -30.05
N LEU A 113 -12.03 1.37 -31.23
CA LEU A 113 -13.40 1.88 -31.39
C LEU A 113 -13.77 1.87 -32.89
N PRO A 114 -14.99 1.43 -33.26
CA PRO A 114 -15.46 1.55 -34.64
C PRO A 114 -15.47 3.01 -35.10
N ARG A 115 -14.87 3.33 -36.26
CA ARG A 115 -14.72 4.71 -36.79
C ARG A 115 -16.01 5.56 -36.79
N LYS A 116 -17.19 4.94 -36.91
CA LYS A 116 -18.48 5.64 -36.86
C LYS A 116 -18.92 6.04 -35.44
N LEU A 117 -18.41 5.35 -34.41
CA LEU A 117 -18.63 5.68 -33.00
C LEU A 117 -17.61 6.72 -32.49
N GLN A 118 -16.41 6.74 -33.08
CA GLN A 118 -15.32 7.65 -32.73
C GLN A 118 -15.64 9.12 -33.11
N VAL A 119 -16.16 9.35 -34.33
CA VAL A 119 -16.59 10.69 -34.76
C VAL A 119 -17.80 11.19 -33.98
N ALA A 120 -18.71 10.28 -33.60
CA ALA A 120 -19.86 10.64 -32.75
C ALA A 120 -19.44 10.97 -31.32
N LEU A 121 -18.44 10.27 -30.77
CA LEU A 121 -17.86 10.55 -29.46
C LEU A 121 -17.02 11.83 -29.46
N GLU A 122 -16.22 12.09 -30.50
CA GLU A 122 -15.46 13.35 -30.67
C GLU A 122 -16.41 14.55 -30.73
N HIS A 123 -17.49 14.49 -31.52
CA HIS A 123 -18.46 15.59 -31.61
C HIS A 123 -19.30 15.80 -30.33
N ILE A 124 -19.52 14.74 -29.53
CA ILE A 124 -20.20 14.83 -28.22
C ILE A 124 -19.24 15.35 -27.14
N LEU A 125 -17.96 15.00 -27.20
CA LEU A 125 -16.92 15.45 -26.26
C LEU A 125 -16.47 16.89 -26.53
N GLU A 126 -16.43 17.32 -27.79
CA GLU A 126 -16.16 18.72 -28.17
C GLU A 126 -17.27 19.67 -27.67
N HIS A 127 -18.55 19.28 -27.76
CA HIS A 127 -19.66 20.10 -27.25
C HIS A 127 -19.84 20.06 -25.73
N ARG A 128 -19.18 19.13 -25.02
CA ARG A 128 -19.29 19.06 -23.55
C ARG A 128 -18.38 20.07 -22.86
N ASN A 129 -17.40 20.63 -23.58
CA ASN A 129 -16.50 21.65 -23.07
C ASN A 129 -17.16 23.04 -22.98
N ASP A 130 -18.17 23.32 -23.80
CA ASP A 130 -18.90 24.61 -23.80
C ASP A 130 -19.84 24.80 -22.58
N LEU A 131 -20.09 23.73 -21.80
CA LEU A 131 -20.91 23.78 -20.57
C LEU A 131 -20.10 23.61 -19.28
N ALA A 132 -18.78 23.41 -19.38
CA ALA A 132 -17.89 23.27 -18.22
C ALA A 132 -16.93 24.47 -18.05
N GLY A 133 -17.13 25.55 -18.80
CA GLY A 133 -16.47 26.83 -18.60
C GLY A 133 -17.03 27.57 -17.38
N ASP A 134 -16.50 27.26 -16.20
CA ASP A 134 -16.22 28.26 -15.15
C ASP A 134 -15.50 27.58 -13.96
N GLN A 135 -14.17 27.47 -14.08
CA GLN A 135 -13.16 27.76 -13.04
C GLN A 135 -11.75 27.36 -13.53
N ASP A 136 -11.19 28.26 -14.34
CA ASP A 136 -9.87 28.92 -14.20
C ASP A 136 -8.93 28.40 -13.09
N GLU A 137 -7.61 28.22 -13.19
CA GLU A 137 -6.56 28.21 -14.24
C GLU A 137 -5.27 27.78 -13.48
N GLY A 138 -4.43 26.91 -14.05
CA GLY A 138 -3.12 26.55 -13.48
C GLY A 138 -2.52 25.27 -14.12
N PRO A 139 -1.25 25.28 -14.54
CA PRO A 139 -0.77 24.46 -15.67
C PRO A 139 -0.70 22.95 -15.36
N PRO A 140 -1.06 22.09 -16.33
CA PRO A 140 -1.03 20.65 -16.14
C PRO A 140 0.37 20.15 -16.48
N ASP A 141 1.06 19.60 -15.48
CA ASP A 141 2.08 18.61 -15.79
C ASP A 141 1.91 17.40 -14.88
N CYS A 142 2.26 16.25 -15.46
CA CYS A 142 2.29 14.91 -14.86
C CYS A 142 0.98 14.10 -14.85
N LYS A 143 0.78 13.40 -15.98
CA LYS A 143 0.39 11.98 -16.11
C LYS A 143 0.13 11.23 -14.79
N HIS A 144 -1.13 10.88 -14.54
CA HIS A 144 -1.52 9.93 -13.51
C HIS A 144 -1.99 8.63 -14.19
N GLY A 145 -1.19 7.57 -14.03
CA GLY A 145 -1.54 6.20 -14.42
C GLY A 145 -2.69 5.66 -13.55
N PRO A 146 -2.99 4.36 -13.52
CA PRO A 146 -4.06 3.81 -12.69
C PRO A 146 -3.62 3.86 -11.22
N GLU A 147 -3.73 5.05 -10.64
CA GLU A 147 -3.32 5.37 -9.28
C GLU A 147 -4.24 4.64 -8.30
N SER A 148 -3.72 4.38 -7.11
CA SER A 148 -4.51 4.04 -5.94
C SER A 148 -5.81 4.82 -5.95
N SER A 149 -6.94 4.18 -5.63
CA SER A 149 -8.16 4.95 -5.43
C SER A 149 -7.85 6.10 -4.47
N PRO A 150 -8.24 7.36 -4.76
CA PRO A 150 -7.96 8.50 -3.90
C PRO A 150 -8.37 8.25 -2.44
N LEU A 151 -9.38 7.39 -2.25
CA LEU A 151 -9.81 6.88 -0.94
C LEU A 151 -8.73 6.10 -0.18
N ASN A 152 -7.98 5.20 -0.82
CA ASN A 152 -6.94 4.41 -0.15
C ASN A 152 -5.78 5.29 0.35
N GLU A 153 -5.45 6.33 -0.41
CA GLU A 153 -4.45 7.32 -0.02
C GLU A 153 -4.94 8.15 1.16
N VAL A 154 -6.15 8.70 1.08
CA VAL A 154 -6.76 9.45 2.19
C VAL A 154 -6.84 8.61 3.46
N VAL A 155 -7.23 7.33 3.34
CA VAL A 155 -7.28 6.41 4.48
C VAL A 155 -5.89 6.16 5.05
N SER A 156 -4.91 5.84 4.21
CA SER A 156 -3.53 5.59 4.63
C SER A 156 -2.91 6.82 5.28
N GLU A 157 -3.13 8.00 4.71
CA GLU A 157 -2.68 9.27 5.24
C GLU A 157 -3.33 9.58 6.60
N ALA A 158 -4.62 9.29 6.78
CA ALA A 158 -5.30 9.43 8.06
C ALA A 158 -4.67 8.53 9.14
N PHE A 159 -4.30 7.29 8.81
CA PHE A 159 -3.61 6.38 9.74
C PHE A 159 -2.20 6.86 10.06
N VAL A 160 -1.41 7.25 9.04
CA VAL A 160 -0.05 7.79 9.24
C VAL A 160 -0.12 9.01 10.15
N ARG A 161 -1.02 9.95 9.86
CA ARG A 161 -1.24 11.14 10.68
C ARG A 161 -1.63 10.79 12.10
N PHE A 162 -2.57 9.86 12.30
CA PHE A 162 -2.95 9.39 13.63
C PHE A 162 -1.75 8.88 14.43
N PHE A 163 -0.91 8.02 13.84
CA PHE A 163 0.26 7.48 14.52
C PHE A 163 1.34 8.54 14.73
N VAL A 164 1.55 9.46 13.78
CA VAL A 164 2.48 10.58 13.94
C VAL A 164 2.06 11.49 15.10
N GLU A 165 0.78 11.86 15.18
CA GLU A 165 0.26 12.69 16.26
C GLU A 165 0.28 11.96 17.63
N THR A 166 0.10 10.64 17.62
CA THR A 166 -0.02 9.83 18.84
C THR A 166 1.32 9.33 19.39
N VAL A 167 2.25 8.95 18.52
CA VAL A 167 3.53 8.33 18.89
C VAL A 167 4.76 8.99 18.26
N GLY A 168 4.61 9.99 17.39
CA GLY A 168 5.72 10.64 16.68
C GLY A 168 6.73 11.34 17.61
N HIS A 169 6.32 11.70 18.83
CA HIS A 169 7.20 12.30 19.83
C HIS A 169 8.12 11.31 20.56
N TYR A 170 8.08 10.01 20.23
CA TYR A 170 8.89 8.98 20.88
C TYR A 170 10.39 9.34 20.92
N SER A 171 10.89 10.01 19.88
CA SER A 171 12.29 10.40 19.76
C SER A 171 12.77 11.33 20.89
N LEU A 172 11.86 12.10 21.48
CA LEU A 172 12.14 12.98 22.64
C LEU A 172 12.29 12.21 23.95
N PHE A 173 11.89 10.93 23.98
CA PHE A 173 11.87 10.07 25.17
C PHE A 173 12.76 8.82 25.01
N LEU A 174 13.51 8.73 23.91
CA LEU A 174 14.58 7.76 23.78
C LEU A 174 15.82 8.32 24.50
N ALA A 175 16.16 7.70 25.64
CA ALA A 175 17.31 8.09 26.46
C ALA A 175 18.39 7.00 26.42
N GLY A 176 19.66 7.39 26.48
CA GLY A 176 20.81 6.47 26.49
C GLY A 176 21.88 6.79 25.44
N GLU A 177 23.07 6.25 25.62
CA GLU A 177 24.18 6.37 24.67
C GLU A 177 24.03 5.38 23.50
N ARG A 178 24.86 5.54 22.46
CA ARG A 178 24.72 4.96 21.10
C ARG A 178 24.24 3.50 20.99
N GLU A 179 24.50 2.63 21.96
CA GLU A 179 24.15 1.20 21.92
C GLU A 179 23.11 0.76 22.96
N GLU A 180 22.73 1.63 23.89
CA GLU A 180 21.80 1.31 24.99
C GLU A 180 20.71 2.39 25.12
N ARG A 181 20.09 2.72 23.97
CA ARG A 181 18.93 3.62 23.95
C ARG A 181 17.71 2.85 24.42
N THR A 182 16.97 3.41 25.37
CA THR A 182 15.72 2.84 25.87
C THR A 182 14.63 3.90 25.87
N LEU A 183 13.41 3.49 25.53
CA LEU A 183 12.26 4.39 25.56
C LEU A 183 11.77 4.59 27.01
N GLN A 184 11.76 5.83 27.48
CA GLN A 184 11.17 6.20 28.78
C GLN A 184 9.64 6.14 28.73
N ARG A 185 9.09 4.93 28.91
CA ARG A 185 7.66 4.60 28.69
C ARG A 185 6.71 5.53 29.45
N GLU A 186 6.93 5.75 30.74
CA GLU A 186 6.05 6.56 31.58
C GLU A 186 6.10 8.04 31.19
N ALA A 187 7.29 8.56 30.88
CA ALA A 187 7.49 9.95 30.46
C ALA A 187 6.84 10.19 29.09
N PHE A 188 7.07 9.28 28.13
CA PHE A 188 6.45 9.29 26.80
C PHE A 188 4.92 9.30 26.88
N ARG A 189 4.34 8.45 27.73
CA ARG A 189 2.88 8.42 27.95
C ARG A 189 2.38 9.71 28.59
N LYS A 190 3.04 10.21 29.63
CA LYS A 190 2.62 11.43 30.35
C LYS A 190 2.77 12.69 29.49
N ALA A 191 3.60 12.66 28.45
CA ALA A 191 3.85 13.79 27.57
C ALA A 191 2.64 14.20 26.73
N VAL A 192 1.66 13.32 26.53
CA VAL A 192 0.42 13.75 25.89
C VAL A 192 -0.49 14.41 26.91
N SER A 193 -1.09 15.56 26.58
CA SER A 193 -1.99 16.29 27.47
C SER A 193 -3.35 15.60 27.62
N SER A 194 -3.80 14.91 26.58
CA SER A 194 -5.08 14.20 26.53
C SER A 194 -5.17 13.03 27.51
N LYS A 195 -6.22 13.01 28.35
CA LYS A 195 -6.51 11.84 29.21
C LYS A 195 -6.89 10.60 28.38
N SER A 196 -7.65 10.76 27.30
CA SER A 196 -8.03 9.64 26.43
C SER A 196 -6.84 9.08 25.67
N LEU A 197 -5.95 9.95 25.16
CA LEU A 197 -4.74 9.51 24.47
C LEU A 197 -3.76 8.81 25.42
N ARG A 198 -3.63 9.29 26.67
CA ARG A 198 -2.84 8.59 27.70
C ARG A 198 -3.36 7.18 27.94
N ARG A 199 -4.69 7.00 28.00
CA ARG A 199 -5.30 5.68 28.19
C ARG A 199 -5.12 4.79 26.96
N PHE A 200 -5.23 5.35 25.76
CA PHE A 200 -4.91 4.63 24.53
C PHE A 200 -3.45 4.16 24.53
N LEU A 201 -2.50 5.06 24.79
CA LEU A 201 -1.08 4.74 24.84
C LEU A 201 -0.77 3.68 25.89
N GLU A 202 -1.38 3.76 27.08
CA GLU A 202 -1.23 2.74 28.12
C GLU A 202 -1.56 1.32 27.62
N VAL A 203 -2.61 1.16 26.81
CA VAL A 203 -2.98 -0.14 26.23
C VAL A 203 -2.13 -0.47 25.00
N PHE A 204 -1.94 0.51 24.12
CA PHE A 204 -1.22 0.33 22.85
C PHE A 204 0.24 -0.07 23.08
N MET A 205 0.88 0.48 24.10
CA MET A 205 2.27 0.17 24.44
C MET A 205 2.49 -1.26 24.91
N GLU A 206 1.44 -1.97 25.30
CA GLU A 206 1.48 -3.40 25.65
C GLU A 206 1.29 -4.32 24.43
N THR A 207 1.01 -3.76 23.26
CA THR A 207 0.86 -4.54 22.03
C THR A 207 2.21 -4.97 21.46
N GLN A 208 2.22 -6.09 20.73
CA GLN A 208 3.40 -6.54 19.99
C GLN A 208 3.84 -5.50 18.94
N MET A 209 2.91 -4.77 18.35
CA MET A 209 3.20 -3.70 17.39
C MET A 209 4.09 -2.62 18.01
N PHE A 210 3.75 -2.13 19.20
CA PHE A 210 4.54 -1.11 19.87
C PHE A 210 5.87 -1.66 20.40
N ARG A 211 5.89 -2.91 20.89
CA ARG A 211 7.15 -3.56 21.31
C ARG A 211 8.14 -3.67 20.16
N GLY A 212 7.69 -4.14 18.99
CA GLY A 212 8.51 -4.20 17.79
C GLY A 212 8.95 -2.80 17.34
N PHE A 213 8.05 -1.82 17.37
CA PHE A 213 8.39 -0.42 17.12
C PHE A 213 9.51 0.08 18.04
N ALA A 214 9.36 -0.02 19.37
CA ALA A 214 10.36 0.48 20.31
C ALA A 214 11.72 -0.21 20.12
N GLN A 215 11.74 -1.55 20.12
CA GLN A 215 12.95 -2.35 19.99
C GLN A 215 13.74 -2.03 18.71
N GLU A 216 13.04 -1.84 17.60
CA GLU A 216 13.67 -1.50 16.32
C GLU A 216 14.40 -0.14 16.38
N ARG A 217 13.88 0.84 17.15
CA ARG A 217 14.55 2.14 17.33
C ARG A 217 15.63 2.14 18.40
N GLU A 218 15.53 1.26 19.38
CA GLU A 218 16.55 1.05 20.41
C GLU A 218 17.80 0.40 19.82
N LEU A 219 17.63 -0.56 18.88
CA LEU A 219 18.72 -1.28 18.22
C LEU A 219 19.35 -0.53 17.01
N ARG A 220 18.63 0.42 16.41
CA ARG A 220 19.05 1.03 15.13
C ARG A 220 20.24 1.98 15.26
N ARG A 221 21.30 1.72 14.48
CA ARG A 221 22.30 2.72 14.06
C ARG A 221 21.68 3.61 12.96
N GLN A 222 21.71 4.93 13.18
CA GLN A 222 20.89 6.03 12.63
C GLN A 222 20.79 6.26 11.09
N ASP A 223 21.14 5.32 10.20
CA ASP A 223 21.45 5.72 8.80
C ASP A 223 20.30 5.69 7.77
N ALA A 224 19.14 5.11 8.09
CA ALA A 224 17.98 5.13 7.19
C ALA A 224 16.71 5.62 7.90
N ARG A 225 16.19 6.79 7.48
CA ARG A 225 14.90 7.33 7.95
C ARG A 225 13.77 6.80 7.06
N GLY A 226 12.81 6.08 7.64
CA GLY A 226 11.61 5.65 6.96
C GLY A 226 10.55 6.77 6.88
N LEU A 227 9.44 6.48 6.22
CA LEU A 227 8.31 7.42 6.05
C LEU A 227 7.84 7.98 7.40
N PHE A 228 7.70 7.12 8.41
CA PHE A 228 7.21 7.52 9.71
C PHE A 228 8.14 8.54 10.39
N GLU A 229 9.46 8.34 10.32
CA GLU A 229 10.45 9.24 10.92
C GLU A 229 10.45 10.62 10.27
N VAL A 230 10.31 10.67 8.94
CA VAL A 230 10.19 11.92 8.19
C VAL A 230 8.94 12.68 8.63
N ARG A 231 7.77 12.02 8.59
CA ARG A 231 6.50 12.65 8.96
C ARG A 231 6.43 13.03 10.44
N ALA A 232 7.03 12.23 11.33
CA ALA A 232 7.13 12.55 12.75
C ALA A 232 7.96 13.82 13.00
N GLN A 233 9.08 13.96 12.30
CA GLN A 233 9.92 15.15 12.40
C GLN A 233 9.20 16.40 11.88
N GLU A 234 8.58 16.33 10.71
CA GLU A 234 7.77 17.42 10.15
C GLU A 234 6.67 17.85 11.13
N TYR A 235 5.97 16.89 11.72
CA TYR A 235 4.94 17.19 12.71
C TYR A 235 5.51 17.93 13.94
N LEU A 236 6.65 17.50 14.48
CA LEU A 236 7.30 18.16 15.61
C LEU A 236 7.73 19.60 15.29
N GLU A 237 8.13 19.88 14.06
CA GLU A 237 8.49 21.22 13.58
C GLU A 237 7.28 22.16 13.45
N THR A 238 6.10 21.62 13.17
CA THR A 238 4.84 22.41 13.14
C THR A 238 4.31 22.81 14.53
N LEU A 239 4.96 22.39 15.62
CA LEU A 239 4.54 22.75 16.98
C LEU A 239 5.09 24.14 17.36
N PRO A 240 4.29 24.99 18.05
CA PRO A 240 4.66 26.37 18.36
C PRO A 240 6.03 26.48 19.05
N SER A 241 6.87 27.38 18.55
CA SER A 241 8.22 27.65 19.03
C SER A 241 8.17 28.38 20.37
N GLY A 242 8.74 27.78 21.42
CA GLY A 242 9.09 28.45 22.66
C GLY A 242 10.51 28.06 23.04
N GLU A 243 11.32 29.03 23.47
CA GLU A 243 12.80 29.03 23.50
C GLU A 243 13.53 27.99 24.38
N HIS A 244 12.89 26.94 24.89
CA HIS A 244 13.57 25.95 25.74
C HIS A 244 13.13 24.50 25.48
N SER A 245 14.11 23.61 25.25
CA SER A 245 14.09 22.13 25.22
C SER A 245 12.91 21.43 24.50
N GLY A 246 13.22 20.57 23.53
CA GLY A 246 12.23 19.89 22.65
C GLY A 246 11.05 19.20 23.37
N VAL A 247 11.26 18.72 24.60
CA VAL A 247 10.20 18.14 25.43
C VAL A 247 9.18 19.18 25.87
N ASN A 248 9.62 20.35 26.33
CA ASN A 248 8.75 21.45 26.76
C ASN A 248 7.97 22.07 25.59
N ARG A 249 8.54 22.04 24.38
CA ARG A 249 7.89 22.45 23.13
C ARG A 249 6.71 21.55 22.78
N PHE A 250 6.91 20.23 22.82
CA PHE A 250 5.88 19.25 22.50
C PHE A 250 4.67 19.36 23.45
N LEU A 251 4.93 19.45 24.76
CA LEU A 251 3.90 19.55 25.80
C LEU A 251 2.96 20.75 25.57
N LYS A 252 3.50 21.90 25.12
CA LYS A 252 2.71 23.10 24.83
C LYS A 252 1.95 23.01 23.50
N GLY A 253 2.54 22.40 22.47
CA GLY A 253 1.94 22.29 21.14
C GLY A 253 0.71 21.37 21.08
N LEU A 254 0.69 20.28 21.84
CA LEU A 254 -0.42 19.33 21.83
C LEU A 254 -1.72 19.91 22.39
N GLY A 255 -1.63 20.80 23.40
CA GLY A 255 -2.79 21.46 24.00
C GLY A 255 -3.61 22.28 23.00
N ASN A 256 -2.97 22.81 21.96
CA ASN A 256 -3.60 23.69 20.98
C ASN A 256 -4.19 22.93 19.77
N LYS A 257 -3.59 21.82 19.34
CA LYS A 257 -4.02 21.04 18.15
C LYS A 257 -5.14 20.03 18.43
N MET A 258 -5.38 19.68 19.70
CA MET A 258 -6.39 18.70 20.11
C MET A 258 -7.86 19.11 19.92
N LYS A 259 -8.14 20.25 19.29
CA LYS A 259 -9.51 20.71 19.01
C LYS A 259 -10.24 19.87 17.95
N PHE A 260 -9.55 19.04 17.18
CA PHE A 260 -10.16 18.19 16.14
C PHE A 260 -10.81 16.90 16.66
N LEU A 261 -10.48 16.45 17.87
CA LEU A 261 -11.10 15.26 18.50
C LEU A 261 -12.31 15.59 19.38
N HIS A 262 -12.74 16.85 19.44
CA HIS A 262 -13.85 17.32 20.27
C HIS A 262 -15.16 17.60 19.50
N LYS A 263 -15.27 17.22 18.22
CA LYS A 263 -16.57 17.29 17.54
C LYS A 263 -17.37 16.03 17.89
N LYS A 264 -18.38 16.26 18.72
CA LYS A 264 -19.38 15.33 19.23
C LYS A 264 -20.21 14.71 18.11
#